data_AF-A0AA39QDT4-F1
#
_entry.id   AF-A0AA39QDT4-F1
#
_cell.length_a   1.000
_cell.length_b   1.000
_cell.length_c   1.000
_cell.angle_alpha   90.00
_cell.angle_beta   90.00
_cell.angle_gamma   90.00
#
_symmetry.space_group_name_H-M   'P 1'
#
loop_
_entity.id
_entity.type
_entity.pdbx_description
1 polymer ?
#
loop_
_entity_poly.entity_id
_entity_poly.type
_entity_poly.pdbx_seq_one_letter_code
_entity_poly.pdbx_strand_id
1 'polypeptide(L)'
;LTLQETHLSEKHIEDIHNLYEKRLLIINSKDPENVTGKAGVTVVLNRNQVKMENVKTTELILGCALLVQIPWHADTVLNWLAIYVSATSKEENRDMWKELAHLWAKLSLPQFDSMSGNFNFVKEAIDCFPAHEDDAALVTAFQEFKLKLCLHDGWRDIHPTGKDYTFVRQSPPFSRSRIDHIY
;
A
#
# COMPACT_ATOMS: atom_id res chain seq x y z
N LEU A 1 6.39 9.36 -0.59
CA LEU A 1 5.32 9.20 -1.59
C LEU A 1 5.19 7.72 -1.89
N THR A 2 3.96 7.19 -1.90
CA THR A 2 3.69 5.78 -2.22
C THR A 2 2.87 5.72 -3.50
N LEU A 3 3.28 4.87 -4.43
CA LEU A 3 2.67 4.68 -5.74
C LEU A 3 2.37 3.20 -5.93
N GLN A 4 1.26 2.90 -6.61
CA GLN A 4 0.80 1.56 -6.94
C GLN A 4 0.60 1.44 -8.46
N GLU A 5 0.51 0.20 -8.96
CA GLU A 5 0.36 -0.10 -10.40
C GLU A 5 1.44 0.59 -11.25
N THR A 6 2.65 0.66 -10.71
CA THR A 6 3.71 1.51 -11.28
C THR A 6 4.27 0.94 -12.57
N HIS A 7 4.17 -0.39 -12.78
CA HIS A 7 4.58 -1.09 -13.99
C HIS A 7 6.01 -0.68 -14.46
N LEU A 8 6.89 -0.41 -13.50
CA LEU A 8 8.23 0.09 -13.77
C LEU A 8 9.17 -1.06 -14.17
N SER A 9 9.71 -0.96 -15.39
CA SER A 9 10.84 -1.77 -15.83
C SER A 9 12.15 -1.25 -15.21
N GLU A 10 13.21 -2.06 -15.26
CA GLU A 10 14.56 -1.64 -14.83
C GLU A 10 15.03 -0.41 -15.59
N LYS A 11 14.77 -0.35 -16.90
CA LYS A 11 15.08 0.82 -17.73
C LYS A 11 14.36 2.08 -17.25
N HIS A 12 13.09 1.99 -16.86
CA HIS A 12 12.36 3.15 -16.31
C HIS A 12 13.01 3.64 -15.01
N ILE A 13 13.46 2.73 -14.15
CA ILE A 13 14.12 3.09 -12.89
C ILE A 13 15.47 3.76 -13.18
N GLU A 14 16.27 3.23 -14.10
CA GLU A 14 17.53 3.81 -14.55
C GLU A 14 17.32 5.23 -15.11
N ASP A 15 16.33 5.42 -15.99
CA ASP A 15 16.01 6.72 -16.57
C ASP A 15 15.61 7.75 -15.49
N ILE A 16 14.79 7.33 -14.51
CA ILE A 16 14.40 8.20 -13.40
C ILE A 16 15.62 8.55 -12.52
N HIS A 17 16.49 7.59 -12.23
CA HIS A 17 17.70 7.85 -11.47
C HIS A 17 18.64 8.79 -12.22
N ASN A 18 18.85 8.60 -13.52
CA ASN A 18 19.68 9.51 -14.32
C ASN A 18 19.20 10.98 -14.26
N LEU A 19 17.87 11.19 -14.18
CA LEU A 19 17.28 12.52 -14.11
C LEU A 19 17.21 13.11 -12.69
N TYR A 20 16.99 12.25 -11.67
CA TYR A 20 16.58 12.69 -10.34
C TYR A 20 17.39 12.09 -9.18
N GLU A 21 18.45 11.32 -9.43
CA GLU A 21 19.23 10.63 -8.40
C GLU A 21 19.66 11.56 -7.27
N LYS A 22 20.06 12.81 -7.57
CA LYS A 22 20.47 13.78 -6.54
C LYS A 22 19.36 14.18 -5.56
N ARG A 23 18.09 13.98 -5.92
CA ARG A 23 16.92 14.44 -5.16
C ARG A 23 16.03 13.31 -4.69
N LEU A 24 15.93 12.23 -5.45
CA LEU A 24 14.99 11.15 -5.20
C LEU A 24 15.73 9.82 -5.07
N LEU A 25 15.19 8.97 -4.21
CA LEU A 25 15.47 7.54 -4.16
C LEU A 25 14.17 6.80 -4.51
N ILE A 26 14.22 5.95 -5.53
CA ILE A 26 13.10 5.12 -5.95
C ILE A 26 13.32 3.70 -5.42
N ILE A 27 12.41 3.24 -4.57
CA ILE A 27 12.39 1.86 -4.06
C ILE A 27 11.18 1.20 -4.69
N ASN A 28 11.42 0.27 -5.61
CA ASN A 28 10.36 -0.37 -6.39
C ASN A 28 10.31 -1.87 -6.09
N SER A 29 9.12 -2.39 -5.82
CA SER A 29 8.82 -3.81 -5.83
C SER A 29 7.93 -4.12 -7.03
N LYS A 30 8.32 -5.09 -7.84
CA LYS A 30 7.65 -5.46 -9.11
C LYS A 30 7.07 -6.87 -9.04
N ASP A 31 6.07 -7.14 -9.87
CA ASP A 31 5.67 -8.52 -10.16
C ASP A 31 6.81 -9.23 -10.91
N PRO A 32 7.26 -10.42 -10.47
CA PRO A 32 8.39 -11.11 -11.09
C PRO A 32 8.06 -11.69 -12.46
N GLU A 33 6.80 -12.01 -12.75
CA GLU A 33 6.36 -12.67 -13.97
C GLU A 33 5.79 -11.69 -15.00
N ASN A 34 5.18 -10.58 -14.55
CA ASN A 34 4.56 -9.58 -15.40
C ASN A 34 4.87 -8.14 -14.97
N VAL A 35 6.15 -7.79 -15.01
CA VAL A 35 6.73 -6.50 -14.57
C VAL A 35 5.98 -5.27 -15.06
N THR A 36 5.50 -5.24 -16.30
CA THR A 36 4.86 -4.05 -16.90
C THR A 36 3.35 -4.17 -17.07
N GLY A 37 2.74 -5.29 -16.65
CA GLY A 37 1.33 -5.57 -16.92
C GLY A 37 0.49 -5.85 -15.68
N LYS A 38 1.09 -6.07 -14.51
CA LYS A 38 0.37 -6.27 -13.25
C LYS A 38 1.19 -5.74 -12.07
N ALA A 39 0.46 -5.22 -11.08
CA ALA A 39 0.99 -4.85 -9.77
C ALA A 39 2.15 -3.86 -9.84
N GLY A 40 2.96 -3.82 -8.79
CA GLY A 40 4.02 -2.85 -8.65
C GLY A 40 3.68 -1.86 -7.55
N VAL A 41 4.56 -1.80 -6.55
CA VAL A 41 4.46 -0.84 -5.47
C VAL A 41 5.79 -0.13 -5.34
N THR A 42 5.74 1.20 -5.31
CA THR A 42 6.94 2.04 -5.27
C THR A 42 6.84 3.02 -4.11
N VAL A 43 7.94 3.13 -3.36
CA VAL A 43 8.14 4.21 -2.40
C VAL A 43 9.20 5.15 -2.94
N VAL A 44 8.84 6.43 -3.02
CA VAL A 44 9.74 7.51 -3.43
C VAL A 44 10.10 8.33 -2.19
N LEU A 45 11.40 8.38 -1.90
CA LEU A 45 11.96 9.18 -0.81
C LEU A 45 12.69 10.40 -1.36
N ASN A 46 12.51 11.54 -0.70
CA ASN A 46 13.19 12.78 -1.06
C ASN A 46 14.46 12.94 -0.23
N ARG A 47 15.62 12.97 -0.89
CA ARG A 47 16.97 13.07 -0.29
C ARG A 47 17.18 14.36 0.48
N ASN A 48 16.40 15.40 0.19
CA ASN A 48 16.47 16.67 0.91
C ASN A 48 15.60 16.67 2.19
N GLN A 49 14.77 15.65 2.40
CA GLN A 49 13.85 15.57 3.54
C GLN A 49 14.10 14.36 4.43
N VAL A 50 14.75 13.34 3.90
CA VAL A 50 14.93 12.04 4.55
C VAL A 50 16.41 11.70 4.60
N LYS A 51 16.85 11.21 5.75
CA LYS A 51 18.18 10.63 5.92
C LYS A 51 18.24 9.30 5.18
N MET A 52 19.10 9.21 4.17
CA MET A 52 19.19 8.03 3.29
C MET A 52 20.07 6.94 3.87
N GLU A 53 21.02 7.31 4.74
CA GLU A 53 21.91 6.35 5.38
C GLU A 53 21.09 5.39 6.24
N ASN A 54 21.25 4.09 5.99
CA ASN A 54 20.57 3.00 6.70
C ASN A 54 19.05 2.88 6.45
N VAL A 55 18.53 3.45 5.36
CA VAL A 55 17.19 3.05 4.88
C VAL A 55 17.20 1.56 4.56
N LYS A 56 16.28 0.79 5.17
CA LYS A 56 16.11 -0.64 4.91
C LYS A 56 14.81 -0.89 4.18
N THR A 57 14.82 -1.88 3.30
CA THR A 57 13.66 -2.24 2.49
C THR A 57 13.44 -3.73 2.60
N THR A 58 12.20 -4.14 2.78
CA THR A 58 11.81 -5.56 2.83
C THR A 58 10.59 -5.75 1.96
N GLU A 59 10.76 -6.48 0.87
CA GLU A 59 9.65 -6.94 0.03
C GLU A 59 8.99 -8.13 0.74
N LEU A 60 7.81 -7.91 1.30
CA LEU A 60 7.06 -8.95 2.00
C LEU A 60 6.31 -9.82 1.01
N ILE A 61 5.70 -9.18 0.01
CA ILE A 61 5.00 -9.82 -1.09
C ILE A 61 5.38 -9.04 -2.36
N LEU A 62 6.07 -9.70 -3.29
CA LEU A 62 6.58 -9.06 -4.51
C LEU A 62 5.46 -8.34 -5.26
N GLY A 63 5.68 -7.07 -5.60
CA GLY A 63 4.73 -6.23 -6.32
C GLY A 63 3.53 -5.74 -5.51
N CYS A 64 3.32 -6.23 -4.28
CA CYS A 64 2.10 -5.96 -3.50
C CYS A 64 2.36 -5.36 -2.11
N ALA A 65 3.45 -5.73 -1.44
CA ALA A 65 3.73 -5.27 -0.09
C ALA A 65 5.23 -4.99 0.12
N LEU A 66 5.55 -3.71 0.33
CA LEU A 66 6.91 -3.22 0.51
C LEU A 66 7.01 -2.45 1.83
N LEU A 67 7.78 -2.99 2.78
CA LEU A 67 8.13 -2.31 4.02
C LEU A 67 9.39 -1.49 3.80
N VAL A 68 9.33 -0.19 4.13
CA VAL A 68 10.48 0.72 4.11
C VAL A 68 10.70 1.27 5.50
N GLN A 69 11.91 1.06 6.03
CA GLN A 69 12.32 1.52 7.34
C GLN A 69 13.28 2.69 7.16
N ILE A 70 12.84 3.85 7.59
CA ILE A 70 13.49 5.14 7.30
C ILE A 70 14.02 5.69 8.62
N PRO A 71 15.35 5.84 8.77
CA PRO A 71 15.91 6.50 9.94
C PRO A 71 15.36 7.92 10.08
N TRP A 72 14.91 8.23 11.29
CA TRP A 72 14.32 9.51 11.65
C TRP A 72 15.13 10.19 12.76
N HIS A 73 14.55 11.17 13.43
CA HIS A 73 15.23 11.95 14.47
C HIS A 73 15.79 11.05 15.58
N ALA A 74 17.04 11.33 16.00
CA ALA A 74 17.80 10.51 16.95
C ALA A 74 17.91 9.05 16.51
N ASP A 75 17.56 8.10 17.38
CA ASP A 75 17.64 6.65 17.13
C ASP A 75 16.29 6.06 16.70
N THR A 76 15.33 6.91 16.29
CA THR A 76 14.01 6.45 15.86
C THR A 76 14.00 6.05 14.39
N VAL A 77 13.08 5.16 14.03
CA VAL A 77 12.90 4.65 12.67
C VAL A 77 11.43 4.73 12.32
N LEU A 78 11.11 5.39 11.21
CA LEU A 78 9.78 5.39 10.62
C LEU A 78 9.62 4.14 9.76
N ASN A 79 8.73 3.24 10.17
CA ASN A 79 8.41 2.00 9.48
C ASN A 79 7.14 2.22 8.64
N TRP A 80 7.31 2.31 7.33
CA TRP A 80 6.24 2.60 6.38
C TRP A 80 5.92 1.38 5.52
N LEU A 81 4.66 0.94 5.53
CA LEU A 81 4.19 -0.16 4.69
C LEU A 81 3.45 0.36 3.46
N ALA A 82 3.98 0.07 2.28
CA ALA A 82 3.32 0.36 1.01
C ALA A 82 2.57 -0.88 0.53
N ILE A 83 1.28 -0.71 0.22
CA ILE A 83 0.39 -1.79 -0.20
C ILE A 83 -0.18 -1.54 -1.60
N TYR A 84 -0.29 -2.61 -2.37
CA TYR A 84 -1.15 -2.75 -3.52
C TYR A 84 -1.86 -4.11 -3.44
N VAL A 85 -3.18 -4.08 -3.59
CA VAL A 85 -4.05 -5.26 -3.62
C VAL A 85 -4.62 -5.40 -5.03
N SER A 86 -4.76 -6.62 -5.54
CA SER A 86 -5.23 -6.83 -6.92
C SER A 86 -6.72 -6.53 -7.09
N ALA A 87 -7.11 -5.86 -8.18
CA ALA A 87 -8.53 -5.68 -8.52
C ALA A 87 -9.22 -6.96 -9.04
N THR A 88 -8.45 -8.01 -9.40
CA THR A 88 -8.97 -9.14 -10.18
C THR A 88 -9.34 -10.39 -9.38
N SER A 89 -8.78 -10.58 -8.19
CA SER A 89 -8.93 -11.83 -7.44
C SER A 89 -9.09 -11.58 -5.93
N LYS A 90 -10.34 -11.73 -5.46
CA LYS A 90 -10.69 -11.58 -4.05
C LYS A 90 -10.06 -12.65 -3.17
N GLU A 91 -9.88 -13.86 -3.72
CA GLU A 91 -9.20 -14.97 -3.06
C GLU A 91 -7.71 -14.67 -2.85
N GLU A 92 -7.00 -14.23 -3.89
CA GLU A 92 -5.59 -13.81 -3.78
C GLU A 92 -5.44 -12.71 -2.73
N ASN A 93 -6.36 -11.73 -2.73
CA ASN A 93 -6.32 -10.62 -1.78
C ASN A 93 -6.55 -11.08 -0.33
N ARG A 94 -7.48 -12.00 -0.10
CA ARG A 94 -7.74 -12.57 1.23
C ARG A 94 -6.50 -13.30 1.73
N ASP A 95 -5.87 -14.10 0.88
CA ASP A 95 -4.71 -14.90 1.24
C ASP A 95 -3.46 -14.03 1.44
N MET A 96 -3.35 -12.93 0.69
CA MET A 96 -2.35 -11.89 0.89
C MET A 96 -2.40 -11.28 2.30
N TRP A 97 -3.59 -10.91 2.81
CA TRP A 97 -3.72 -10.35 4.16
C TRP A 97 -3.35 -11.35 5.25
N LYS A 98 -3.73 -12.62 5.07
CA LYS A 98 -3.34 -13.71 5.98
C LYS A 98 -1.84 -13.94 5.97
N GLU A 99 -1.22 -13.93 4.79
CA GLU A 99 0.23 -14.09 4.66
C GLU A 99 0.97 -12.90 5.26
N LEU A 100 0.51 -11.67 5.08
CA LEU A 100 1.10 -10.50 5.75
C LEU A 100 1.06 -10.65 7.27
N ALA A 101 -0.07 -11.08 7.83
CA ALA A 101 -0.17 -11.33 9.27
C ALA A 101 0.79 -12.45 9.73
N HIS A 102 0.98 -13.49 8.91
CA HIS A 102 1.92 -14.58 9.19
C HIS A 102 3.38 -14.13 9.11
N LEU A 103 3.77 -13.42 8.04
CA LEU A 103 5.11 -12.86 7.85
C LEU A 103 5.49 -11.91 8.98
N TRP A 104 4.55 -11.09 9.46
CA TRP A 104 4.79 -10.20 10.60
C TRP A 104 5.25 -10.95 11.84
N ALA A 105 4.58 -12.07 12.15
CA ALA A 105 4.94 -12.91 13.28
C ALA A 105 6.22 -13.71 13.03
N LYS A 106 6.35 -14.30 11.84
CA LYS A 106 7.48 -15.18 11.46
C LYS A 106 8.81 -14.43 11.41
N LEU A 107 8.82 -13.24 10.82
CA LEU A 107 10.03 -12.45 10.62
C LEU A 107 10.31 -11.49 11.78
N SER A 108 9.45 -11.47 12.82
CA SER A 108 9.55 -10.52 13.94
C SER A 108 9.69 -9.08 13.45
N LEU A 109 8.84 -8.71 12.48
CA LEU A 109 8.87 -7.37 11.88
C LEU A 109 8.53 -6.31 12.94
N PRO A 110 9.07 -5.09 12.80
CA PRO A 110 8.73 -4.00 13.71
C PRO A 110 7.24 -3.69 13.66
N GLN A 111 6.74 -3.05 14.72
CA GLN A 111 5.47 -2.34 14.61
C GLN A 111 5.65 -1.25 13.55
N PHE A 112 4.69 -1.12 12.64
CA PHE A 112 4.76 -0.06 11.65
C PHE A 112 4.06 1.21 12.13
N ASP A 113 4.58 2.35 11.70
CA ASP A 113 4.08 3.67 12.11
C ASP A 113 2.92 4.12 11.21
N SER A 114 2.96 3.77 9.93
CA SER A 114 1.88 4.05 8.99
C SER A 114 1.89 3.10 7.79
N MET A 115 0.74 2.95 7.16
CA MET A 115 0.55 2.17 5.94
C MET A 115 -0.29 2.97 4.94
N SER A 116 0.04 2.87 3.65
CA SER A 116 -0.80 3.45 2.61
C SER A 116 -0.81 2.59 1.36
N GLY A 117 -1.92 2.60 0.64
CA GLY A 117 -2.04 1.78 -0.56
C GLY A 117 -3.36 1.91 -1.28
N ASN A 118 -3.43 1.26 -2.44
CA ASN A 118 -4.69 0.91 -3.10
C ASN A 118 -5.07 -0.50 -2.65
N PHE A 119 -6.20 -0.61 -1.96
CA PHE A 119 -6.71 -1.84 -1.36
C PHE A 119 -7.69 -2.55 -2.28
N ASN A 120 -8.19 -1.88 -3.32
CA ASN A 120 -9.12 -2.43 -4.31
C ASN A 120 -10.36 -3.13 -3.73
N PHE A 121 -10.76 -2.82 -2.49
CA PHE A 121 -12.01 -3.23 -1.87
C PHE A 121 -12.56 -2.11 -0.99
N VAL A 122 -13.87 -2.13 -0.73
CA VAL A 122 -14.51 -1.19 0.20
C VAL A 122 -14.72 -1.83 1.57
N LYS A 123 -14.28 -1.15 2.63
CA LYS A 123 -14.41 -1.66 4.01
C LYS A 123 -15.85 -1.57 4.51
N GLU A 124 -16.53 -0.47 4.21
CA GLU A 124 -17.88 -0.16 4.70
C GLU A 124 -18.73 0.37 3.54
N ALA A 125 -20.05 0.12 3.55
CA ALA A 125 -20.92 0.51 2.44
C ALA A 125 -20.93 2.03 2.15
N ILE A 126 -20.62 2.87 3.15
CA ILE A 126 -20.47 4.33 2.99
C ILE A 126 -19.28 4.72 2.08
N ASP A 127 -18.28 3.84 1.96
CA ASP A 127 -17.10 4.02 1.11
C ASP A 127 -17.42 3.76 -0.38
N CYS A 128 -18.66 3.42 -0.74
CA CYS A 128 -19.05 3.20 -2.12
C CYS A 128 -20.34 3.92 -2.53
N PHE A 129 -20.44 4.29 -3.80
CA PHE A 129 -21.66 4.74 -4.44
C PHE A 129 -21.86 4.05 -5.80
N PRO A 130 -22.99 3.36 -6.04
CA PRO A 130 -24.06 3.06 -5.09
C PRO A 130 -23.55 2.25 -3.88
N ALA A 131 -24.15 2.47 -2.71
CA ALA A 131 -23.71 1.84 -1.47
C ALA A 131 -23.91 0.31 -1.54
N HIS A 132 -22.84 -0.42 -1.28
CA HIS A 132 -22.83 -1.88 -1.18
C HIS A 132 -21.64 -2.35 -0.36
N GLU A 133 -21.73 -3.56 0.18
CA GLU A 133 -20.63 -4.22 0.90
C GLU A 133 -19.76 -5.00 -0.08
N ASP A 134 -18.47 -5.12 0.22
CA ASP A 134 -17.56 -6.01 -0.51
C ASP A 134 -17.61 -7.43 0.08
N ASP A 135 -16.74 -8.30 -0.42
CA ASP A 135 -16.62 -9.68 0.04
C ASP A 135 -16.28 -9.76 1.54
N ALA A 136 -17.19 -10.39 2.30
CA ALA A 136 -17.09 -10.46 3.75
C ALA A 136 -15.83 -11.21 4.23
N ALA A 137 -15.37 -12.22 3.48
CA ALA A 137 -14.19 -12.99 3.86
C ALA A 137 -12.90 -12.16 3.67
N LEU A 138 -12.82 -11.38 2.59
CA LEU A 138 -11.74 -10.42 2.35
C LEU A 138 -11.73 -9.34 3.44
N VAL A 139 -12.89 -8.72 3.71
CA VAL A 139 -13.01 -7.67 4.73
C VAL A 139 -12.61 -8.21 6.11
N THR A 140 -13.03 -9.42 6.45
CA THR A 140 -12.66 -10.08 7.72
C THR A 140 -11.15 -10.32 7.81
N ALA A 141 -10.53 -10.86 6.76
CA ALA A 141 -9.07 -11.10 6.76
C ALA A 141 -8.28 -9.79 6.95
N PHE A 142 -8.72 -8.69 6.32
CA PHE A 142 -8.14 -7.39 6.55
C PHE A 142 -8.39 -6.86 7.97
N GLN A 143 -9.59 -7.04 8.52
CA GLN A 143 -9.91 -6.63 9.90
C GLN A 143 -9.04 -7.36 10.92
N GLU A 144 -8.79 -8.66 10.74
CA GLU A 144 -7.88 -9.43 11.59
C GLU A 144 -6.44 -8.89 11.52
N PHE A 145 -5.94 -8.59 10.31
CA PHE A 145 -4.64 -7.94 10.12
C PHE A 145 -4.58 -6.57 10.83
N LYS A 146 -5.63 -5.75 10.65
CA LYS A 146 -5.78 -4.44 11.28
C LYS A 146 -5.74 -4.53 12.81
N LEU A 147 -6.48 -5.46 13.39
CA LEU A 147 -6.54 -5.68 14.84
C LEU A 147 -5.22 -6.18 15.40
N LYS A 148 -4.57 -7.14 14.70
CA LYS A 148 -3.29 -7.72 15.12
C LYS A 148 -2.19 -6.67 15.23
N LEU A 149 -2.23 -5.64 14.38
CA LEU A 149 -1.23 -4.59 14.31
C LEU A 149 -1.72 -3.25 14.90
N CYS A 150 -2.90 -3.23 15.54
CA CYS A 150 -3.48 -2.06 16.19
C CYS A 150 -3.60 -0.83 15.27
N LEU A 151 -4.05 -1.03 14.03
CA LEU A 151 -4.11 0.04 13.03
C LEU A 151 -5.40 0.86 13.14
N HIS A 152 -5.34 2.12 12.73
CA HIS A 152 -6.46 3.06 12.75
C HIS A 152 -6.67 3.65 11.35
N ASP A 153 -7.92 3.81 10.90
CA ASP A 153 -8.16 4.49 9.61
C ASP A 153 -8.22 5.99 9.91
N GLY A 154 -7.08 6.67 9.85
CA GLY A 154 -6.97 8.06 10.27
C GLY A 154 -7.92 9.00 9.53
N TRP A 155 -8.24 8.71 8.26
CA TRP A 155 -9.22 9.49 7.52
C TRP A 155 -10.64 9.28 8.04
N ARG A 156 -11.04 8.03 8.29
CA ARG A 156 -12.39 7.71 8.80
C ARG A 156 -12.58 8.17 10.24
N ASP A 157 -11.53 8.13 11.06
CA ASP A 157 -11.57 8.63 12.44
C ASP A 157 -11.86 10.14 12.49
N ILE A 158 -11.32 10.91 11.53
CA ILE A 158 -11.57 12.36 11.39
C ILE A 158 -12.90 12.65 10.68
N HIS A 159 -13.30 11.79 9.73
CA HIS A 159 -14.52 11.97 8.92
C HIS A 159 -15.48 10.78 9.05
N PRO A 160 -16.11 10.53 10.21
CA PRO A 160 -16.91 9.32 10.45
C PRO A 160 -18.05 9.12 9.45
N THR A 161 -18.64 10.21 8.96
CA THR A 161 -19.75 10.19 7.99
C THR A 161 -19.36 10.75 6.61
N GLY A 162 -18.07 11.01 6.38
CA GLY A 162 -17.56 11.54 5.11
C GLY A 162 -17.79 10.56 3.95
N LYS A 163 -18.08 11.10 2.77
CA LYS A 163 -18.33 10.36 1.52
C LYS A 163 -17.40 10.86 0.41
N ASP A 164 -16.09 10.85 0.70
CA ASP A 164 -15.07 11.16 -0.29
C ASP A 164 -14.54 9.86 -0.90
N TYR A 165 -14.42 9.86 -2.22
CA TYR A 165 -14.06 8.69 -3.02
C TYR A 165 -12.71 8.93 -3.69
N THR A 166 -11.93 7.87 -3.85
CA THR A 166 -10.59 7.91 -4.43
C THR A 166 -10.55 7.31 -5.84
N PHE A 167 -11.56 6.51 -6.19
CA PHE A 167 -11.74 5.91 -7.51
C PHE A 167 -13.13 6.21 -8.07
N VAL A 168 -13.19 6.46 -9.38
CA VAL A 168 -14.43 6.75 -10.11
C VAL A 168 -14.49 5.95 -11.40
N ARG A 169 -15.52 5.11 -11.53
CA ARG A 169 -15.85 4.43 -12.78
C ARG A 169 -16.81 5.30 -13.59
N GLN A 170 -16.29 5.89 -14.66
CA GLN A 170 -17.06 6.77 -15.55
C GLN A 170 -17.92 6.01 -16.58
N SER A 171 -17.74 4.70 -16.72
CA SER A 171 -18.53 3.87 -17.63
C SER A 171 -19.65 3.14 -16.90
N PRO A 172 -20.84 2.94 -17.52
CA PRO A 172 -21.94 2.20 -16.90
C PRO A 172 -21.58 0.76 -16.45
N PRO A 173 -22.13 0.28 -15.31
CA PRO A 173 -22.74 1.09 -14.25
C PRO A 173 -21.74 2.06 -13.62
N PHE A 174 -22.15 3.33 -13.50
CA PHE A 174 -21.34 4.35 -12.83
C PHE A 174 -21.14 3.99 -11.37
N SER A 175 -19.91 4.12 -10.88
CA SER A 175 -19.61 3.90 -9.47
C SER A 175 -18.48 4.80 -8.97
N ARG A 176 -18.44 4.99 -7.65
CA ARG A 176 -17.37 5.68 -6.93
C ARG A 176 -17.02 4.89 -5.69
N SER A 177 -15.74 4.79 -5.35
CA SER A 177 -15.30 4.06 -4.18
C SER A 177 -14.09 4.73 -3.51
N ARG A 178 -14.00 4.62 -2.19
CA ARG A 178 -12.78 4.91 -1.43
C ARG A 178 -12.05 3.59 -1.25
N ILE A 179 -11.04 3.38 -2.09
CA ILE A 179 -10.21 2.15 -2.11
C ILE A 179 -8.74 2.47 -1.83
N ASP A 180 -8.37 3.75 -1.83
CA ASP A 180 -7.07 4.21 -1.39
C ASP A 180 -7.17 4.62 0.08
N HIS A 181 -6.34 4.02 0.91
CA HIS A 181 -6.37 4.21 2.35
C HIS A 181 -5.01 4.58 2.90
N ILE A 182 -5.04 5.33 4.00
CA ILE A 182 -3.90 5.60 4.86
C ILE A 182 -4.31 5.18 6.27
N TYR A 183 -3.51 4.32 6.87
CA TYR A 183 -3.65 3.80 8.23
C TYR A 183 -2.46 4.23 9.09
#